data_AF-A0A9J6A9R9-F1
#
_entry.id   AF-A0A9J6A9R9-F1
#
_cell.length_a   1.000
_cell.length_b   1.000
_cell.length_c   1.000
_cell.angle_alpha   90.00
_cell.angle_beta   90.00
_cell.angle_gamma   90.00
#
_symmetry.space_group_name_H-M   'P 1'
#
loop_
_entity.id
_entity.type
_entity.pdbx_description
1 polymer ?
#
loop_
_entity_poly.entity_id
_entity_poly.type
_entity_poly.pdbx_seq_one_letter_code
_entity_poly.pdbx_strand_id
1 'polypeptide(L)' 'MKLLGMITLLAENSVCHQKLLLEAKRKLGEILSAFEFLDHGAMDLVLKHLEGVRNPFPSSMHNFYVLIETTGSSESYDR' A
#
# COMPACT_ATOMS: atom_id res chain seq x y z
N MET A 1 4.63 17.14 11.43
CA MET A 1 4.36 16.09 10.42
C MET A 1 3.07 15.40 10.80
N LYS A 2 2.03 15.45 9.97
CA LYS A 2 0.81 14.65 10.18
C LYS A 2 0.84 13.52 9.16
N LEU A 3 0.66 12.28 9.63
CA LEU A 3 0.44 11.12 8.77
C LEU A 3 -0.92 11.32 8.10
N LEU A 4 -0.96 11.48 6.77
CA LEU A 4 -2.18 11.91 6.08
C LEU A 4 -2.93 10.78 5.36
N GLY A 5 -2.37 9.58 5.26
CA GLY A 5 -3.14 8.45 4.75
C GLY A 5 -2.31 7.19 4.59
N MET A 6 -2.93 6.07 4.96
CA MET A 6 -2.49 4.73 4.58
C MET A 6 -3.50 4.21 3.55
N ILE A 7 -3.08 4.04 2.31
CA ILE A 7 -3.90 3.47 1.25
C ILE A 7 -3.33 2.11 0.90
N THR A 8 -4.10 1.06 1.22
CA THR A 8 -3.80 -0.29 0.74
C THR A 8 -4.47 -0.50 -0.61
N LEU A 9 -3.68 -0.83 -1.63
CA LEU A 9 -4.15 -1.12 -2.97
C LEU A 9 -3.95 -2.59 -3.30
N LEU A 10 -4.86 -3.10 -4.12
CA LEU A 10 -4.83 -4.45 -4.66
C LEU A 10 -4.24 -4.43 -6.07
N ALA A 11 -3.30 -5.33 -6.35
CA ALA A 11 -2.77 -5.51 -7.70
C ALA A 11 -3.06 -6.93 -8.18
N GLU A 12 -3.79 -7.04 -9.29
CA GLU A 12 -4.21 -8.35 -9.83
C GLU A 12 -3.07 -9.06 -10.61
N ASN A 13 -2.04 -8.31 -11.06
CA ASN A 13 -0.92 -8.84 -11.84
C ASN A 13 0.42 -8.22 -11.40
N SER A 14 1.51 -9.00 -11.48
CA SER A 14 2.85 -8.57 -11.04
C SER A 14 3.37 -7.35 -11.81
N VAL A 15 3.13 -7.26 -13.12
CA VAL A 15 3.57 -6.12 -13.93
C VAL A 15 2.90 -4.80 -13.51
N CYS A 16 1.76 -4.84 -12.81
CA CYS A 16 1.03 -3.63 -12.42
C CYS A 16 1.73 -2.85 -11.30
N HIS A 17 2.55 -3.46 -10.44
CA HIS A 17 3.12 -2.71 -9.29
C HIS A 17 4.14 -1.65 -9.72
N GLN A 18 4.94 -1.90 -10.77
CA GLN A 18 5.89 -0.91 -11.29
C GLN A 18 5.19 0.29 -11.92
N LYS A 19 4.11 0.03 -12.67
CA LYS A 19 3.25 1.10 -13.22
C LYS A 19 2.56 1.87 -12.11
N LEU A 20 2.08 1.17 -11.07
CA LEU A 20 1.45 1.78 -9.91
C LEU A 20 2.43 2.67 -9.14
N LEU A 21 3.69 2.24 -8.96
CA LEU A 21 4.73 3.05 -8.35
C LEU A 21 5.03 4.31 -9.18
N LEU A 22 5.12 4.18 -10.51
CA LEU A 22 5.35 5.33 -11.38
C LEU A 22 4.19 6.34 -11.28
N GLU A 23 2.95 5.85 -11.29
CA GLU A 23 1.76 6.69 -11.12
C GLU A 23 1.67 7.31 -9.73
N ALA A 24 2.01 6.57 -8.68
CA ALA A 24 2.07 7.09 -7.32
C ALA A 24 3.09 8.22 -7.19
N LYS A 25 4.31 8.04 -7.71
CA LYS A 25 5.33 9.10 -7.75
C LYS A 25 4.86 10.33 -8.53
N ARG A 26 4.20 10.12 -9.68
CA ARG A 26 3.69 11.20 -10.53
C ARG A 26 2.57 12.01 -9.87
N LYS A 27 1.69 11.34 -9.13
CA LYS A 27 0.49 11.96 -8.53
C LYS A 27 0.72 12.50 -7.13
N LEU A 28 1.49 11.79 -6.31
CA LEU A 28 1.69 12.10 -4.90
C LEU A 28 2.98 12.89 -4.65
N GLY A 29 3.94 12.88 -5.58
CA GLY A 29 5.13 13.73 -5.50
C GLY A 29 5.86 13.62 -4.16
N GLU A 30 6.09 14.76 -3.52
CA GLU A 30 6.81 14.89 -2.25
C GLU A 30 6.09 14.30 -1.04
N ILE A 31 4.76 14.13 -1.10
CA ILE A 31 4.01 13.59 0.05
C ILE A 31 4.02 12.06 0.09
N LEU A 32 4.50 11.38 -0.95
CA LEU A 32 4.69 9.91 -0.93
C LEU A 32 5.82 9.55 0.04
N SER A 33 5.47 8.96 1.19
CA SER A 33 6.45 8.58 2.22
C SER A 33 6.87 7.11 2.15
N ALA A 34 5.98 6.21 1.75
CA ALA A 34 6.29 4.79 1.57
C ALA A 34 5.53 4.14 0.42
N PHE A 35 6.17 3.15 -0.20
CA PHE A 35 5.56 2.23 -1.15
C PHE A 35 6.12 0.83 -0.88
N GLU A 36 5.29 -0.03 -0.30
CA GLU A 36 5.68 -1.41 0.04
C GLU A 36 4.86 -2.40 -0.77
N PHE A 37 5.50 -3.49 -1.19
CA PHE A 37 4.88 -4.55 -1.96
C PHE A 37 4.97 -5.86 -1.19
N LEU A 38 3.87 -6.61 -1.18
CA LEU A 38 3.76 -7.88 -0.49
C LEU A 38 3.03 -8.87 -1.41
N ASP A 39 3.57 -10.09 -1.59
CA ASP A 39 2.90 -11.14 -2.35
C ASP A 39 2.00 -12.01 -1.45
N HIS A 40 1.21 -12.88 -2.07
CA HIS A 40 0.30 -13.77 -1.34
C HIS A 40 1.03 -14.68 -0.35
N GLY A 41 2.23 -15.17 -0.70
CA GLY A 41 2.96 -16.12 0.15
C GLY A 41 3.47 -15.45 1.41
N ALA A 42 3.97 -14.22 1.29
CA ALA A 42 4.36 -13.39 2.42
C ALA A 42 3.14 -12.99 3.27
N MET A 43 2.00 -12.66 2.66
CA MET A 43 0.75 -12.41 3.38
C MET A 43 0.30 -13.66 4.16
N ASP A 44 0.34 -14.84 3.56
CA ASP A 44 -0.03 -16.10 4.21
C ASP A 44 0.88 -16.39 5.41
N LEU A 45 2.19 -16.17 5.28
CA LEU A 45 3.13 -16.33 6.39
C LEU A 45 2.81 -15.37 7.54
N VAL A 46 2.50 -14.11 7.23
CA VAL A 46 2.11 -13.10 8.23
C VAL A 46 0.84 -13.52 8.95
N LEU A 47 -0.22 -13.87 8.22
CA LEU A 47 -1.51 -14.26 8.80
C LEU A 47 -1.43 -15.55 9.61
N LYS A 48 -0.52 -16.47 9.25
CA LYS A 48 -0.36 -17.75 9.93
C LYS A 48 0.44 -17.64 11.23
N HIS A 49 1.45 -16.77 11.29
CA HIS A 49 2.43 -16.78 12.39
C HIS A 49 2.36 -15.55 13.31
N LEU A 50 1.72 -14.46 12.89
CA LEU A 50 1.54 -13.29 13.75
C LEU A 50 0.13 -13.29 14.35
N GLU A 51 0.03 -13.20 15.67
CA GLU A 51 -1.25 -13.11 16.35
C GLU A 51 -1.83 -11.69 16.25
N GLY A 52 -3.16 -11.59 16.11
CA GLY A 52 -3.88 -10.32 16.11
C GLY A 52 -3.83 -9.52 14.80
N VAL A 53 -3.07 -9.97 13.80
CA VAL A 53 -3.10 -9.36 12.45
C VAL A 53 -4.25 -9.94 11.62
N ARG A 54 -4.73 -9.14 10.65
CA ARG A 54 -5.85 -9.52 9.78
C ARG A 54 -5.55 -9.10 8.35
N ASN A 55 -6.07 -9.85 7.38
CA ASN A 55 -6.03 -9.40 5.99
C ASN A 55 -6.91 -8.13 5.88
N PRO A 56 -6.37 -7.00 5.39
CA PRO A 56 -7.14 -5.78 5.18
C PRO A 56 -8.29 -5.94 4.17
N PHE A 57 -8.29 -7.02 3.37
CA PHE A 57 -9.33 -7.39 2.42
C PHE A 57 -9.91 -8.78 2.77
N PRO A 58 -10.83 -8.86 3.75
CA PRO A 58 -11.29 -10.16 4.26
C PRO A 58 -12.16 -10.96 3.28
N SER A 59 -12.72 -10.30 2.25
CA SER A 59 -13.59 -10.94 1.26
C SER A 59 -12.84 -11.74 0.19
N SER A 60 -11.52 -11.54 0.06
CA SER A 60 -10.71 -12.21 -0.97
C SER A 60 -9.22 -12.18 -0.65
N MET A 61 -8.53 -13.26 -0.98
CA MET A 61 -7.07 -13.29 -1.04
C MET A 61 -6.61 -12.79 -2.41
N HIS A 62 -5.52 -12.04 -2.43
CA HIS A 62 -4.98 -11.45 -3.64
C HIS A 62 -3.54 -11.91 -3.87
N ASN A 63 -3.15 -11.98 -5.14
CA ASN A 63 -1.78 -12.37 -5.50
C ASN A 63 -0.75 -11.37 -4.98
N PHE A 64 -1.13 -10.09 -4.92
CA PHE A 64 -0.25 -8.98 -4.54
C PHE A 64 -1.01 -7.89 -3.78
N TYR A 65 -0.31 -7.28 -2.84
CA TYR A 65 -0.75 -6.18 -2.01
C TYR A 65 0.28 -5.05 -2.13
N VAL A 66 -0.19 -3.81 -2.20
CA VAL A 66 0.66 -2.62 -2.14
C VAL A 66 0.19 -1.74 -1.00
N LEU A 67 1.11 -1.36 -0.13
CA LEU A 67 0.90 -0.32 0.88
C LEU A 67 1.49 0.99 0.36
N ILE A 68 0.67 2.03 0.27
CA ILE A 68 1.12 3.39 -0.03
C ILE A 68 0.86 4.26 1.18
N GLU A 69 1.89 4.94 1.66
CA GLU A 69 1.81 5.89 2.76
C GLU A 69 2.09 7.31 2.27
N THR A 70 1.32 8.28 2.77
CA THR A 70 1.60 9.70 2.56
C THR A 70 1.84 10.46 3.86
N THR A 71 2.82 11.36 3.83
CA THR A 71 3.14 12.26 4.94
C THR A 71 3.22 13.69 4.42
N GLY A 72 2.32 14.54 4.92
CA GLY A 72 2.16 15.93 4.47
C GLY A 72 2.31 16.95 5.59
N SER A 73 2.44 18.22 5.21
CA SER A 73 2.49 19.35 6.15
C SER A 73 1.16 20.11 6.27
N SER A 74 0.25 20.00 5.30
CA SER A 74 -1.03 20.73 5.27
C SER A 74 -2.08 20.11 4.32
N GLU A 75 -3.22 19.67 4.87
CA GLU A 75 -4.34 19.00 4.13
C GLU A 75 -4.84 19.72 2.86
N SER A 76 -4.66 21.03 2.74
CA SER A 76 -5.17 21.82 1.61
C SER A 76 -4.23 21.90 0.41
N TYR A 77 -2.92 21.72 0.60
CA TYR A 77 -1.92 21.73 -0.48
C TYR A 77 -1.53 20.31 -0.92
N ASP A 78 -1.77 19.32 -0.05
CA ASP A 78 -1.33 17.93 -0.21
C ASP A 78 -2.37 17.05 -0.94
N ARG A 79 -3.33 17.63 -1.69
CA ARG A 79 -4.44 16.92 -2.37
C ARG A 79 -4.32 16.89 -3.88
#